data_AF-A0A2U2J429-F1
#
_entry.id   AF-A0A2U2J429-F1
#
_cell.length_a   1.000
_cell.length_b   1.000
_cell.length_c   1.000
_cell.angle_alpha   90.00
_cell.angle_beta   90.00
_cell.angle_gamma   90.00
#
_symmetry.space_group_name_H-M   'P 1'
#
loop_
_entity.id
_entity.type
_entity.pdbx_description
1 polymer ?
#
loop_
_entity_poly.entity_id
_entity_poly.type
_entity_poly.pdbx_seq_one_letter_code
_entity_poly.pdbx_strand_id
1 'polypeptide(L)'
;MTDTPPDRLSLNPRSPYFDAEMLRRGVGIRFKGQEKTNVEEYCVSEGWIRVPAGRSLDRYGQPMTVKLSGPVEPYFQDAAKADEDKAPE
;
A
#
# COMPACT_ATOMS: atom_id res chain seq x y z
N MET A 1 19.72 4.89 2.44
CA MET A 1 18.48 4.45 1.75
C MET A 1 17.69 3.69 2.79
N THR A 2 16.53 4.19 3.17
CA THR A 2 15.70 3.54 4.19
C THR A 2 14.89 2.44 3.50
N ASP A 3 15.16 1.19 3.85
CA ASP A 3 14.39 0.02 3.39
C ASP A 3 13.03 -0.12 4.09
N THR A 4 12.62 0.90 4.83
CA THR A 4 11.33 0.98 5.48
C THR A 4 10.42 1.95 4.73
N PRO A 5 9.23 1.52 4.29
CA PRO A 5 8.26 2.42 3.69
C PRO A 5 7.79 3.50 4.69
N PRO A 6 7.34 4.66 4.19
CA PRO A 6 6.91 5.77 5.05
C PRO A 6 5.67 5.38 5.87
N ASP A 7 5.43 6.09 6.98
CA ASP A 7 4.26 5.87 7.86
C ASP A 7 2.93 6.03 7.13
N ARG A 8 2.88 6.96 6.16
CA ARG A 8 1.70 7.24 5.35
C ARG A 8 2.10 7.39 3.88
N LEU A 9 1.37 6.70 3.02
CA LEU A 9 1.55 6.76 1.57
C LEU A 9 0.20 6.65 0.88
N SER A 10 0.03 7.38 -0.22
CA SER A 10 -1.17 7.38 -1.05
C SER A 10 -0.81 7.14 -2.51
N LEU A 11 -1.62 6.35 -3.21
CA LEU A 11 -1.55 6.17 -4.66
C LEU A 11 -2.14 7.34 -5.43
N ASN A 12 -2.92 8.20 -4.77
CA ASN A 12 -3.60 9.30 -5.43
C ASN A 12 -2.66 10.50 -5.57
N PRO A 13 -2.31 10.95 -6.79
CA PRO A 13 -1.39 12.07 -7.02
C PRO A 13 -1.89 13.41 -6.50
N ARG A 14 -3.17 13.52 -6.14
CA ARG A 14 -3.76 14.70 -5.50
C ARG A 14 -3.58 14.74 -3.98
N SER A 15 -3.13 13.65 -3.37
CA SER A 15 -2.90 13.56 -1.94
C SER A 15 -1.54 14.17 -1.59
N PRO A 16 -1.39 14.87 -0.45
CA PRO A 16 -0.09 15.35 0.02
C PRO A 16 0.87 14.22 0.41
N TYR A 17 0.36 12.98 0.52
CA TYR A 17 1.15 11.78 0.85
C TYR A 17 1.45 10.93 -0.39
N PHE A 18 1.35 11.50 -1.59
CA PHE A 18 1.76 10.84 -2.83
C PHE A 18 3.27 10.94 -3.01
N ASP A 19 3.92 9.81 -3.20
CA ASP A 19 5.36 9.75 -3.47
C ASP A 19 5.65 8.74 -4.59
N ALA A 20 5.96 9.27 -5.78
CA ALA A 20 6.19 8.45 -6.96
C ALA A 20 7.43 7.54 -6.83
N GLU A 21 8.46 7.94 -6.09
CA GLU A 21 9.68 7.15 -5.92
C GLU A 21 9.38 5.90 -5.07
N MET A 22 8.62 6.07 -3.99
CA MET A 22 8.19 4.96 -3.13
C MET A 22 7.26 4.00 -3.87
N LEU A 23 6.35 4.54 -4.68
CA LEU A 23 5.43 3.74 -5.47
C LEU A 23 6.12 2.93 -6.57
N ARG A 24 7.19 3.47 -7.18
CA ARG A 24 8.00 2.73 -8.17
C ARG A 24 8.70 1.50 -7.57
N ARG A 25 9.13 1.57 -6.31
CA ARG A 25 9.73 0.41 -5.59
C ARG A 25 8.70 -0.71 -5.35
N GLY A 26 7.41 -0.40 -5.43
CA GLY A 26 6.32 -1.30 -5.08
C GLY A 26 6.17 -1.41 -3.56
N VAL A 27 4.97 -1.11 -3.06
CA VAL A 27 4.65 -1.23 -1.63
C VAL A 27 3.54 -2.26 -1.46
N GLY A 28 3.78 -3.25 -0.61
CA GLY A 28 2.78 -4.20 -0.12
C GLY A 28 2.39 -3.87 1.31
N ILE A 29 1.19 -4.28 1.73
CA ILE A 29 0.72 -4.05 3.09
C ILE A 29 0.16 -5.33 3.68
N ARG A 30 0.62 -5.70 4.86
CA ARG A 30 -0.01 -6.73 5.69
C ARG A 30 -0.96 -6.07 6.67
N PHE A 31 -2.25 -6.29 6.47
CA PHE A 31 -3.32 -5.74 7.30
C PHE A 31 -4.04 -6.85 8.05
N LYS A 32 -4.04 -6.79 9.39
CA LYS A 32 -4.59 -7.86 10.25
C LYS A 32 -4.06 -9.26 9.89
N GLY A 33 -2.76 -9.35 9.59
CA GLY A 33 -2.10 -10.60 9.19
C GLY A 33 -2.34 -11.03 7.73
N GLN A 34 -3.24 -10.37 6.99
CA GLN A 34 -3.51 -10.65 5.58
C GLN A 34 -2.75 -9.70 4.66
N GLU A 35 -2.14 -10.23 3.62
CA GLU A 35 -1.54 -9.42 2.57
C GLU A 35 -2.61 -8.69 1.74
N LYS A 36 -2.39 -7.39 1.51
CA LYS A 36 -3.22 -6.51 0.70
C LYS A 36 -2.31 -5.77 -0.27
N THR A 37 -2.56 -5.98 -1.56
CA THR A 37 -1.83 -5.37 -2.67
C THR A 37 -2.64 -4.27 -3.38
N ASN A 38 -3.94 -4.19 -3.10
CA ASN A 38 -4.87 -3.23 -3.68
C ASN A 38 -5.13 -2.03 -2.75
N VAL A 39 -4.17 -1.64 -1.92
CA VAL A 39 -4.35 -0.52 -0.98
C VAL A 39 -4.11 0.81 -1.69
N GLU A 40 -5.08 1.71 -1.63
CA GLU A 40 -4.97 3.05 -2.21
C GLU A 40 -4.27 4.04 -1.29
N GLU A 41 -4.43 3.90 0.02
CA GLU A 41 -3.74 4.73 1.00
C GLU A 41 -3.64 3.99 2.33
N TYR A 42 -2.58 4.22 3.09
CA TYR A 42 -2.46 3.70 4.44
C TYR A 42 -1.86 4.73 5.38
N CYS A 43 -2.13 4.59 6.67
CA CYS A 43 -1.45 5.30 7.74
C CYS A 43 -1.17 4.33 8.88
N VAL A 44 0.11 4.13 9.21
CA VAL A 44 0.57 3.24 10.28
C VAL A 44 0.35 3.88 11.63
N SER A 45 0.68 5.17 11.79
CA SER A 45 0.49 5.91 13.04
C SER A 45 -0.98 5.94 13.51
N GLU A 46 -1.92 6.11 12.59
CA GLU A 46 -3.35 6.07 12.89
C GLU A 46 -3.95 4.66 12.79
N GLY A 47 -3.21 3.67 12.27
CA GLY A 47 -3.63 2.27 12.16
C GLY A 47 -4.82 2.04 11.22
N TRP A 48 -4.73 2.49 9.97
CA TRP A 48 -5.78 2.25 8.98
C TRP A 48 -5.28 2.14 7.54
N ILE A 49 -6.07 1.47 6.70
CA ILE A 49 -5.90 1.40 5.24
C ILE A 49 -7.17 1.85 4.51
N ARG A 50 -7.02 2.36 3.29
CA ARG A 50 -8.09 2.60 2.32
C ARG A 50 -7.94 1.63 1.17
N VAL A 51 -8.98 0.86 0.92
CA VAL A 51 -9.02 -0.12 -0.17
C VAL A 51 -10.23 0.16 -1.06
N PRO A 52 -10.16 -0.14 -2.36
CA PRO A 52 -11.29 -0.02 -3.25
C PRO A 52 -12.37 -1.04 -2.85
N ALA A 53 -13.59 -0.57 -2.66
CA ALA A 53 -14.77 -1.36 -2.36
C ALA A 53 -15.38 -1.90 -3.65
N GLY A 54 -14.76 -2.94 -4.19
CA GLY A 54 -15.23 -3.60 -5.42
C GLY A 54 -14.91 -2.78 -6.67
N ARG A 55 -15.83 -2.81 -7.65
CA ARG A 55 -15.66 -2.19 -8.98
C ARG A 55 -16.36 -0.83 -9.12
N SER A 56 -16.96 -0.33 -8.04
CA SER A 56 -17.70 0.93 -8.07
C SER A 56 -16.74 2.12 -8.17
N LEU A 57 -17.06 3.05 -9.06
CA LEU A 57 -16.32 4.31 -9.25
C LEU A 57 -17.16 5.48 -8.74
N ASP A 58 -16.50 6.54 -8.31
CA ASP A 58 -17.11 7.81 -7.94
C ASP A 58 -17.47 8.64 -9.18
N ARG A 59 -18.02 9.85 -8.96
CA ARG A 59 -18.41 10.78 -10.05
C ARG A 59 -17.24 11.25 -10.93
N TYR A 60 -16.01 11.08 -10.46
CA TYR A 60 -14.77 11.47 -11.14
C TYR A 60 -14.06 10.26 -11.76
N GLY A 61 -14.66 9.07 -11.72
CA GLY A 61 -14.08 7.83 -12.22
C GLY A 61 -13.03 7.21 -11.29
N GLN A 62 -12.90 7.69 -10.05
CA GLN A 62 -11.99 7.13 -9.06
C GLN A 62 -12.65 5.95 -8.32
N PRO A 63 -11.92 4.90 -7.97
CA PRO A 63 -12.48 3.81 -7.19
C PRO A 63 -13.08 4.31 -5.87
N MET A 64 -14.26 3.79 -5.54
CA MET A 64 -14.89 4.04 -4.24
C MET A 64 -14.09 3.32 -3.16
N THR A 65 -13.38 4.06 -2.31
CA THR A 65 -12.60 3.47 -1.21
C THR A 65 -13.43 3.26 0.06
N VAL A 66 -13.09 2.22 0.82
CA VAL A 66 -13.50 2.05 2.22
C VAL A 66 -12.29 2.12 3.14
N LYS A 67 -12.44 2.80 4.28
CA LYS A 67 -11.43 2.86 5.33
C LYS A 67 -11.59 1.65 6.26
N LEU A 68 -10.54 0.86 6.41
CA LEU A 68 -10.46 -0.27 7.33
C LEU A 68 -9.43 0.06 8.42
N SER A 69 -9.86 0.01 9.69
CA SER A 69 -8.96 0.23 10.83
C SER A 69 -8.42 -1.09 11.39
N GLY A 70 -7.15 -1.09 11.78
CA GLY A 70 -6.43 -2.25 12.30
C GLY A 70 -4.91 -2.12 12.18
N PRO A 71 -4.15 -3.14 12.65
CA PRO A 71 -2.70 -3.19 12.48
C PRO A 71 -2.32 -3.16 11.00
N VAL A 72 -1.41 -2.23 10.66
CA VAL A 72 -0.91 -1.97 9.31
C VAL A 72 0.60 -2.17 9.31
N GLU A 73 1.08 -3.10 8.50
CA GLU A 73 2.51 -3.41 8.35
C GLU A 73 2.90 -3.24 6.88
N PRO A 74 3.41 -2.06 6.48
CA PRO A 74 3.86 -1.83 5.11
C PRO A 74 5.27 -2.41 4.90
N TYR A 75 5.53 -2.93 3.71
CA TYR A 75 6.84 -3.44 3.27
C TYR A 75 7.09 -3.13 1.79
N PHE A 76 8.36 -3.03 1.39
CA PHE A 76 8.71 -2.89 -0.02
C PHE A 76 8.72 -4.25 -0.72
N GLN A 77 8.13 -4.31 -1.91
CA GLN A 77 8.13 -5.52 -2.72
C GLN A 77 9.51 -5.83 -3.32
N ASP A 78 10.33 -4.81 -3.59
CA ASP A 78 11.72 -4.99 -4.03
C ASP A 78 12.57 -5.75 -3.00
N ALA A 79 12.37 -5.47 -1.70
CA ALA A 79 13.03 -6.21 -0.63
C ALA A 79 12.54 -7.66 -0.51
N ALA A 80 11.27 -7.93 -0.85
CA ALA A 80 10.72 -9.29 -0.88
C ALA A 80 11.21 -10.09 -2.10
N LYS A 81 11.42 -9.43 -3.25
CA LYS A 81 11.95 -10.07 -4.47
C LYS A 81 13.37 -10.60 -4.30
N ALA A 82 14.17 -10.02 -3.41
CA ALA A 82 15.48 -10.53 -3.07
C ALA A 82 15.44 -11.93 -2.44
N ASP A 83 14.30 -12.35 -1.86
CA ASP A 83 14.11 -13.67 -1.27
C ASP A 83 13.57 -14.70 -2.29
N GLU A 84 12.80 -14.26 -3.29
CA GLU A 84 12.14 -15.16 -4.26
C GLU A 84 13.03 -15.56 -5.46
N ASP A 85 14.15 -14.86 -5.70
CA ASP A 85 15.18 -15.30 -6.67
C ASP A 85 16.12 -16.38 -6.10
N LYS A 86 15.93 -16.80 -4.83
CA LYS A 86 16.73 -17.83 -4.16
C LYS A 86 16.10 -19.23 -4.20
N ALA A 87 15.46 -19.58 -5.30
CA ALA A 87 15.07 -20.96 -5.59
C ALA A 87 15.54 -21.41 -6.99
N PRO A 88 16.82 -21.76 -7.14
CA PRO A 88 17.20 -22.81 -8.07
C PRO A 88 17.28 -24.14 -7.32
N GLU A 89 16.46 -25.11 -7.70
CA GLU A 89 16.89 -26.39 -8.31
C GLU A 89 15.70 -27.36 -8.45
#